data_AF-J9GIX5-F1
#
_entry.id   AF-J9GIX5-F1
#
_cell.length_a   1.000
_cell.length_b   1.000
_cell.length_c   1.000
_cell.angle_alpha   90.00
_cell.angle_beta   90.00
_cell.angle_gamma   90.00
#
_symmetry.space_group_name_H-M   'P 1'
#
loop_
_entity.id
_entity.type
_entity.pdbx_description
1 polymer ?
#
loop_
_entity_poly.entity_id
_entity_poly.type
_entity_poly.pdbx_seq_one_letter_code
_entity_poly.pdbx_strand_id
1 'polypeptide(L)'
;MELADYRRQLCTEYNTRSSLLDDYYLQCGRDWGNVGLALELARASGKHMHDVCKYYKRYRKYGWNRVLVELGIKPGSHCYHPFYDRIDYHSKKWYKHYCSYCGHHKKYHHHKYHKYKRKKWDDDDDDDDDDDDDDDDD
;
A
#
# COMPACT_ATOMS: atom_id res chain seq x y z
N MET A 1 -9.73 -18.84 -0.41
CA MET A 1 -8.38 -18.34 -0.11
C MET A 1 -8.54 -17.28 0.95
N GLU A 2 -7.90 -17.44 2.10
CA GLU A 2 -8.16 -16.59 3.27
C GLU A 2 -7.19 -15.40 3.34
N LEU A 3 -7.60 -14.30 3.98
CA LEU A 3 -6.73 -13.16 4.32
C LEU A 3 -5.44 -13.59 5.05
N ALA A 4 -5.52 -14.71 5.77
CA ALA A 4 -4.39 -15.34 6.45
C ALA A 4 -3.30 -15.87 5.49
N ASP A 5 -3.64 -16.21 4.24
CA ASP A 5 -2.68 -16.75 3.26
C ASP A 5 -1.68 -15.68 2.82
N TYR A 6 -2.17 -14.46 2.53
CA TYR A 6 -1.31 -13.35 2.14
C TYR A 6 -0.46 -12.86 3.32
N ARG A 7 -1.02 -12.84 4.53
CA ARG A 7 -0.26 -12.59 5.77
C ARG A 7 0.87 -13.60 5.97
N ARG A 8 0.62 -14.90 5.79
CA ARG A 8 1.65 -15.96 5.87
C ARG A 8 2.75 -15.74 4.84
N GLN A 9 2.38 -15.36 3.62
CA GLN A 9 3.35 -15.05 2.58
C GLN A 9 4.25 -13.87 2.96
N LEU A 10 3.70 -12.78 3.50
CA LEU A 10 4.49 -11.64 3.99
C LEU A 10 5.42 -12.04 5.14
N CYS A 11 4.98 -12.89 6.08
CA CYS A 11 5.86 -13.43 7.12
C CYS A 11 7.09 -14.12 6.53
N THR A 12 6.88 -14.97 5.52
CA THR A 12 7.95 -15.73 4.86
C THR A 12 8.85 -14.84 4.01
N GLU A 13 8.29 -13.92 3.24
CA GLU A 13 9.01 -13.08 2.28
C GLU A 13 9.89 -12.01 2.97
N TYR A 14 9.44 -11.46 4.09
CA TYR A 14 10.16 -10.42 4.85
C TYR A 14 10.74 -10.91 6.18
N ASN A 15 10.72 -12.22 6.44
CA ASN A 15 11.16 -12.82 7.70
C ASN A 15 10.62 -12.09 8.95
N THR A 16 9.35 -11.68 8.89
CA THR A 16 8.71 -10.83 9.92
C THR A 16 7.78 -11.67 10.78
N ARG A 17 7.71 -11.36 12.09
CA ARG A 17 6.84 -12.08 13.02
C ARG A 17 5.37 -11.78 12.74
N SER A 18 4.55 -12.81 12.83
CA SER A 18 3.10 -12.72 12.60
C SER A 18 2.42 -11.67 13.49
N SER A 19 2.86 -11.51 14.75
CA SER A 19 2.30 -10.51 15.67
C SER A 19 2.64 -9.07 15.31
N LEU A 20 3.80 -8.82 14.68
CA LEU A 20 4.17 -7.49 14.20
C LEU A 20 3.37 -7.10 12.95
N LEU A 21 3.07 -8.07 12.09
CA LEU A 21 2.24 -7.84 10.90
C LEU A 21 0.83 -7.37 11.26
N ASP A 22 0.25 -7.84 12.37
CA ASP A 22 -1.07 -7.38 12.83
C ASP A 22 -1.04 -5.91 13.26
N ASP A 23 0.02 -5.51 13.97
CA ASP A 23 0.23 -4.10 14.35
C ASP A 23 0.43 -3.22 13.09
N TYR A 24 1.20 -3.69 12.11
CA TYR A 24 1.39 -3.00 10.84
C TYR A 24 0.10 -2.92 10.03
N TYR A 25 -0.73 -3.95 10.05
CA TYR A 25 -2.04 -3.95 9.41
C TYR A 25 -2.92 -2.82 9.97
N LEU A 26 -2.96 -2.65 11.29
CA LEU A 26 -3.69 -1.56 11.92
C LEU A 26 -3.13 -0.18 11.53
N GLN A 27 -1.80 -0.05 11.47
CA GLN A 27 -1.14 1.22 11.13
C GLN A 27 -1.24 1.58 9.63
N CYS A 28 -1.31 0.57 8.76
CA CYS A 28 -1.40 0.73 7.30
C CYS A 28 -2.85 0.84 6.78
N GLY A 29 -3.79 1.18 7.65
CA GLY A 29 -5.19 1.40 7.27
C GLY A 29 -5.99 0.11 7.04
N ARG A 30 -5.61 -0.98 7.71
CA ARG A 30 -6.27 -2.30 7.61
C ARG A 30 -6.28 -2.85 6.18
N ASP A 31 -5.17 -2.64 5.48
CA ASP A 31 -4.99 -3.15 4.13
C ASP A 31 -3.64 -3.86 4.03
N TRP A 32 -3.67 -5.16 3.72
CA TRP A 32 -2.45 -5.96 3.62
C TRP A 32 -1.59 -5.57 2.42
N GLY A 33 -2.17 -4.99 1.37
CA GLY A 33 -1.44 -4.37 0.27
C GLY A 33 -0.55 -3.23 0.76
N ASN A 34 -1.10 -2.33 1.58
CA ASN A 34 -0.33 -1.27 2.23
C ASN A 34 0.74 -1.80 3.19
N VAL A 35 0.50 -2.92 3.87
CA VAL A 35 1.53 -3.58 4.71
C VAL A 35 2.67 -4.12 3.86
N GLY A 36 2.37 -4.81 2.75
CA GLY A 36 3.40 -5.29 1.81
C GLY A 36 4.23 -4.15 1.22
N LEU A 37 3.55 -3.04 0.88
CA LEU A 37 4.17 -1.80 0.43
C LEU A 37 5.13 -1.20 1.45
N ALA A 38 4.68 -1.08 2.70
CA ALA A 38 5.50 -0.57 3.79
C ALA A 38 6.74 -1.46 4.04
N LEU A 39 6.59 -2.78 3.93
CA LEU A 39 7.70 -3.74 4.10
C LEU A 39 8.73 -3.63 2.96
N GLU A 40 8.28 -3.53 1.70
CA GLU A 40 9.17 -3.27 0.57
C GLU A 40 9.89 -1.93 0.72
N LEU A 41 9.18 -0.90 1.17
CA LEU A 41 9.74 0.43 1.35
C LEU A 41 10.80 0.42 2.46
N ALA A 42 10.51 -0.19 3.60
CA ALA A 42 11.46 -0.37 4.71
C ALA A 42 12.73 -1.10 4.26
N ARG A 43 12.56 -2.18 3.48
CA ARG A 43 13.67 -2.96 2.91
C ARG A 43 14.49 -2.16 1.91
N ALA A 44 13.85 -1.40 1.02
CA ALA A 44 14.50 -0.62 -0.03
C ALA A 44 15.20 0.64 0.50
N SER A 45 14.59 1.32 1.48
CA SER A 45 15.14 2.52 2.09
C SER A 45 16.11 2.24 3.25
N GLY A 46 16.19 0.98 3.71
CA GLY A 46 16.91 0.60 4.94
C GLY A 46 16.34 1.25 6.20
N LYS A 47 15.07 1.68 6.16
CA LYS A 47 14.40 2.35 7.29
C LYS A 47 13.65 1.33 8.13
N HIS A 48 13.44 1.65 9.40
CA HIS A 48 12.60 0.80 10.23
C HIS A 48 11.15 0.85 9.74
N MET A 49 10.51 -0.31 9.68
CA MET A 49 9.10 -0.45 9.30
C MET A 49 8.18 0.47 10.12
N HIS A 50 8.50 0.67 11.40
CA HIS A 50 7.77 1.61 12.26
C HIS A 50 7.80 3.05 11.74
N ASP A 51 8.95 3.53 11.25
CA ASP A 51 9.07 4.86 10.68
C ASP A 51 8.26 4.97 9.40
N VAL A 52 8.31 3.95 8.54
CA VAL A 52 7.52 3.89 7.31
C VAL A 52 6.02 3.95 7.60
N CYS A 53 5.54 3.16 8.57
CA CYS A 53 4.15 3.20 9.04
C CYS A 53 3.77 4.59 9.59
N LYS A 54 4.67 5.23 10.34
CA LYS A 54 4.47 6.59 10.88
C LYS A 54 4.35 7.63 9.76
N TYR A 55 5.20 7.56 8.74
CA TYR A 55 5.14 8.44 7.58
C TYR A 55 3.87 8.18 6.76
N TYR A 56 3.50 6.92 6.54
CA TYR A 56 2.25 6.56 5.88
C TYR A 56 1.05 7.13 6.62
N LYS A 57 0.97 6.94 7.95
CA LYS A 57 -0.14 7.47 8.75
C LYS A 57 -0.23 9.00 8.67
N ARG A 58 0.91 9.69 8.65
CA ARG A 58 0.97 11.16 8.54
C ARG A 58 0.55 11.67 7.17
N TYR A 59 0.95 10.97 6.10
CA TYR A 59 0.75 11.41 4.72
C TYR A 59 -0.26 10.57 3.95
N ARG A 60 -1.12 9.83 4.65
CA ARG A 60 -2.09 8.90 4.06
C ARG A 60 -2.94 9.57 2.97
N LYS A 61 -3.40 10.80 3.23
CA LYS A 61 -4.20 11.60 2.29
C LYS A 61 -3.47 11.96 0.99
N TYR A 62 -2.14 11.95 0.98
CA TYR A 62 -1.31 12.23 -0.20
C TYR A 62 -0.77 10.96 -0.87
N GLY A 63 -1.08 9.79 -0.29
CA GLY A 63 -0.61 8.49 -0.78
C GLY A 63 0.90 8.25 -0.62
N TRP A 64 1.35 7.14 -1.21
CA TRP A 64 2.73 6.64 -1.09
C TRP A 64 3.79 7.56 -1.72
N ASN A 65 3.40 8.41 -2.67
CA ASN A 65 4.35 9.30 -3.35
C ASN A 65 4.95 10.34 -2.38
N ARG A 66 4.12 10.90 -1.48
CA ARG A 66 4.61 11.80 -0.43
C ARG A 66 5.47 11.07 0.60
N VAL A 67 5.12 9.83 0.95
CA VAL A 67 5.91 8.99 1.86
C VAL A 67 7.32 8.75 1.31
N LEU A 68 7.46 8.50 0.01
CA LEU A 68 8.76 8.32 -0.64
C LEU A 68 9.67 9.54 -0.50
N VAL A 69 9.13 10.73 -0.80
CA VAL A 69 9.86 12.00 -0.71
C VAL A 69 10.39 12.22 0.71
N GLU A 70 9.55 11.97 1.71
CA GLU A 70 9.86 12.18 3.13
C GLU A 70 10.86 11.16 3.67
N LEU A 71 10.93 9.98 3.05
CA LEU A 71 11.96 8.97 3.31
C LEU A 71 13.27 9.24 2.55
N GLY A 72 13.32 10.30 1.74
CA GLY A 72 14.48 10.69 0.94
C GLY A 72 14.65 9.91 -0.36
N ILE A 73 13.64 9.10 -0.75
CA ILE A 73 13.62 8.41 -2.04
C ILE A 73 13.09 9.40 -3.08
N LYS A 74 14.02 10.11 -3.70
CA LYS A 74 13.69 11.14 -4.70
C LYS A 74 13.20 10.50 -6.00
N PRO A 75 12.29 11.17 -6.72
CA PRO A 75 11.96 10.85 -8.10
C PRO A 75 13.24 10.82 -8.96
N GLY A 76 13.38 9.80 -9.81
CA GLY A 76 14.58 9.60 -10.62
C GLY A 76 15.75 8.91 -9.91
N SER A 77 15.65 8.61 -8.60
CA SER A 77 16.59 7.72 -7.94
C SER A 77 16.50 6.29 -8.50
N HIS A 78 17.60 5.55 -8.44
CA HIS A 78 17.65 4.16 -8.94
C HIS A 78 16.65 3.23 -8.22
N CYS A 79 16.24 3.59 -7.00
CA CYS A 79 15.23 2.88 -6.22
C CYS A 79 13.79 3.34 -6.50
N TYR A 80 13.57 4.45 -7.21
CA TYR A 80 12.23 4.99 -7.49
C TYR A 80 11.42 4.10 -8.44
N HIS A 81 11.95 3.76 -9.63
CA HIS A 81 11.22 2.92 -10.59
C HIS A 81 10.98 1.47 -10.09
N PRO A 82 12.00 0.76 -9.56
CA PRO A 82 11.80 -0.58 -9.03
C PRO A 82 10.82 -0.62 -7.86
N PHE A 83 10.71 0.47 -7.09
CA PHE A 83 9.69 0.58 -6.06
C PHE A 83 8.29 0.51 -6.66
N TYR A 84 7.97 1.36 -7.65
CA TYR A 84 6.66 1.36 -8.33
C TYR A 84 6.30 0.02 -8.98
N ASP A 85 7.27 -0.69 -9.55
CA ASP A 85 7.02 -2.02 -10.11
C ASP A 85 6.62 -3.02 -9.01
N ARG A 86 7.24 -2.93 -7.82
CA ARG A 86 6.86 -3.73 -6.66
C ARG A 86 5.52 -3.30 -6.07
N ILE A 87 5.23 -1.99 -6.03
CA ILE A 87 3.91 -1.48 -5.63
C ILE A 87 2.82 -2.14 -6.49
N ASP A 88 2.98 -2.07 -7.81
CA ASP A 88 2.00 -2.59 -8.75
C ASP A 88 1.86 -4.12 -8.61
N TYR A 89 2.96 -4.84 -8.39
CA TYR A 89 2.95 -6.26 -8.09
C TYR A 89 2.16 -6.58 -6.81
N HIS A 90 2.45 -5.91 -5.69
CA HIS A 90 1.76 -6.16 -4.42
C HIS A 90 0.29 -5.73 -4.45
N SER A 91 -0.02 -4.60 -5.09
CA SER A 91 -1.40 -4.12 -5.28
C SER A 91 -2.22 -5.12 -6.10
N LYS A 92 -1.70 -5.60 -7.24
CA LYS A 92 -2.36 -6.62 -8.07
C LYS A 92 -2.53 -7.95 -7.34
N LYS A 93 -1.51 -8.36 -6.59
CA LYS A 93 -1.54 -9.61 -5.85
C LYS A 93 -2.57 -9.56 -4.73
N TRP A 94 -2.56 -8.50 -3.93
CA TRP A 94 -3.57 -8.24 -2.90
C TRP A 94 -4.99 -8.18 -3.48
N TYR A 95 -5.19 -7.44 -4.56
CA TYR A 95 -6.48 -7.36 -5.25
C TYR A 95 -7.01 -8.74 -5.67
N LYS A 96 -6.15 -9.60 -6.25
CA LYS A 96 -6.53 -10.98 -6.59
C LYS A 96 -6.94 -11.80 -5.36
N HIS A 97 -6.18 -11.71 -4.26
CA HIS A 97 -6.51 -12.38 -3.00
C HIS A 97 -7.85 -11.88 -2.43
N TYR A 98 -8.07 -10.57 -2.46
CA TYR A 98 -9.30 -9.94 -1.97
C TYR A 98 -10.52 -10.30 -2.82
N CYS A 99 -10.44 -10.23 -4.15
CA CYS A 99 -11.52 -10.65 -5.04
C CYS A 99 -11.87 -12.13 -4.87
N SER A 100 -10.86 -12.99 -4.72
CA SER A 100 -11.08 -14.43 -4.43
C SER A 100 -11.79 -14.64 -3.09
N TYR A 101 -11.42 -13.87 -2.06
CA TYR A 101 -12.07 -13.89 -0.75
C TYR A 101 -13.53 -13.41 -0.83
N CYS A 102 -13.78 -12.25 -1.43
CA CYS A 102 -15.12 -11.68 -1.59
C CYS A 102 -16.07 -12.59 -2.39
N GLY A 103 -15.58 -13.21 -3.46
CA GLY A 103 -16.34 -14.17 -4.27
C GLY A 103 -16.76 -15.42 -3.48
N HIS A 104 -15.91 -15.88 -2.54
CA HIS A 104 -16.22 -17.04 -1.70
C HIS A 104 -17.19 -16.69 -0.55
N HIS A 105 -17.18 -15.44 -0.09
CA HIS A 105 -17.97 -15.01 1.07
C HIS A 105 -19.22 -14.20 0.73
N LYS A 106 -19.58 -14.05 -0.56
CA LYS A 106 -20.75 -13.25 -1.04
C LYS A 106 -20.80 -11.84 -0.47
N LYS A 107 -19.65 -11.26 -0.12
CA LYS A 107 -19.52 -9.87 0.35
C LYS A 107 -19.07 -9.02 -0.83
N TYR A 108 -20.01 -8.36 -1.49
CA TYR A 108 -19.72 -7.44 -2.59
C TYR A 108 -19.27 -6.10 -2.02
N HIS A 109 -17.98 -5.99 -1.70
CA HIS A 109 -17.36 -4.70 -1.48
C HIS A 109 -16.50 -4.36 -2.70
N HIS A 110 -16.69 -3.17 -3.28
CA HIS A 110 -15.87 -2.65 -4.36
C HIS A 110 -14.49 -2.23 -3.82
N HIS A 111 -13.60 -3.19 -3.52
CA HIS A 111 -12.17 -2.86 -3.39
C HIS A 111 -11.67 -2.55 -4.79
N LYS A 112 -11.40 -1.27 -5.08
CA LYS A 112 -10.88 -0.85 -6.38
C LYS A 112 -9.37 -1.09 -6.40
N TYR A 113 -8.87 -1.74 -7.45
CA TYR A 113 -7.44 -1.79 -7.71
C TYR A 113 -6.93 -0.37 -7.93
N HIS A 114 -6.07 0.11 -7.03
CA HIS A 114 -5.37 1.36 -7.23
C HIS A 114 -4.14 1.11 -8.11
N LYS A 115 -4.23 1.55 -9.37
CA LYS A 115 -3.06 1.68 -10.25
C LYS A 115 -2.27 2.90 -9.81
N TYR A 116 -1.14 2.66 -9.15
CA TYR A 116 -0.23 3.73 -8.78
C TYR A 116 0.43 4.27 -10.05
N LYS A 117 -0.11 5.38 -10.60
CA LYS A 117 0.50 6.07 -11.73
C LYS A 117 1.83 6.68 -11.27
N ARG A 118 2.92 6.40 -11.99
CA ARG A 118 4.18 7.14 -11.86
C ARG A 118 3.87 8.59 -12.23
N LYS A 119 3.84 9.52 -11.26
CA LYS A 119 3.80 10.95 -11.61
C LYS A 119 5.14 11.29 -12.27
N LYS A 120 5.08 11.78 -13.51
CA LYS A 120 6.19 12.47 -14.17
C LYS A 120 6.17 13.87 -13.58
N TRP A 121 7.28 14.31 -12.98
CA TRP A 121 7.38 15.68 -12.46
C TRP A 121 7.62 16.57 -13.67
N ASP A 122 6.54 17.03 -14.28
CA ASP A 122 6.53 18.31 -14.97
C ASP A 122 5.90 19.27 -13.93
N ASP A 123 6.52 20.45 -13.71
CA ASP A 123 6.32 21.40 -12.59
C ASP A 123 4.93 22.08 -12.52
N ASP A 124 3.85 21.39 -12.90
CA ASP A 124 2.50 21.93 -12.83
C ASP A 124 1.70 21.24 -11.72
N ASP A 125 1.38 22.04 -10.70
CA ASP A 125 0.27 21.83 -9.78
C ASP A 125 -1.00 21.62 -10.61
N ASP A 126 -1.46 20.38 -10.72
CA ASP A 126 -2.84 20.09 -11.10
C ASP A 126 -3.44 19.16 -10.05
N ASP A 127 -4.38 19.77 -9.33
CA ASP A 127 -5.47 19.15 -8.59
C ASP A 127 -6.10 18.03 -9.41
N ASP A 128 -6.21 16.85 -8.83
CA ASP A 128 -7.26 15.91 -9.21
C ASP A 128 -7.89 15.47 -7.89
N ASP A 129 -8.93 16.22 -7.55
CA ASP A 129 -10.02 15.82 -6.67
C ASP A 129 -10.50 14.42 -7.03
N ASP A 130 -10.74 13.61 -6.00
CA ASP A 130 -11.82 12.63 -5.96
C ASP A 130 -12.18 12.48 -4.48
N ASP A 131 -12.57 13.60 -3.87
CA ASP A 131 -13.59 13.59 -2.83
C ASP A 131 -14.92 13.46 -3.57
N ASP A 132 -15.53 12.27 -3.51
CA ASP A 132 -16.97 12.12 -3.53
C ASP A 132 -17.31 11.28 -2.29
N ASP A 133 -17.40 11.99 -1.16
CA ASP A 133 -18.45 11.71 -0.18
C ASP A 133 -19.79 11.96 -0.91
N ASP A 134 -20.64 10.95 -1.03
CA ASP A 134 -22.08 11.19 -0.92
C ASP A 134 -22.83 9.92 -0.50
N ASP A 135 -23.79 10.22 0.38
CA ASP A 135 -24.64 9.44 1.26
C ASP A 135 -25.68 8.50 0.61
N ASP A 136 -26.38 7.81 1.51
CA ASP A 136 -27.79 7.39 1.48
C ASP A 136 -28.18 5.93 1.11
N ASP A 137 -28.56 5.21 2.18
CA ASP A 137 -29.90 4.62 2.45
C ASP A 137 -30.57 3.68 1.42
N ASP A 138 -30.64 2.38 1.75
CA ASP A 138 -31.86 1.59 2.13
C ASP A 138 -31.46 0.14 2.51
#